data_AF-A0A962CT33-F1
#
_entry.id   AF-A0A962CT33-F1
#
_cell.length_a   1.000
_cell.length_b   1.000
_cell.length_c   1.000
_cell.angle_alpha   90.00
_cell.angle_beta   90.00
_cell.angle_gamma   90.00
#
_symmetry.space_group_name_H-M   'P 1'
#
loop_
_entity.id
_entity.type
_entity.pdbx_description
1 polymer ?
#
loop_
_entity_poly.entity_id
_entity_poly.type
_entity_poly.pdbx_seq_one_letter_code
_entity_poly.pdbx_strand_id
1 'polypeptide(L)'
;MTKRSIAIFLTLIVALITIAKYIESNSIDTSELNPLPIQDKGNNQSLLETVAFHTNRPKQSSPNSIRSGADSDKSKCSMVPKVTELVTTKFAGYILKYPCTAGSKGSIRIEKSENGEILSEEYTLYLGVQLGANKNSIWNDRTIVNDDYESFLIILKSNTKPKSLPIFEELDSVYSIYKKDTSSGLDIYFKTSNPRSVLGILSKIKDSSGNSPSVSCYLDAEDEIDDVFSNLYNLQYKYASCNAHWMLTQDISLSIHSFKAEFANDLRFLYESLNPEMKKIIESKPN
;
A
#
# COMPACT_ATOMS: atom_id res chain seq x y z
N MET A 1 -22.55 52.86 -24.07
CA MET A 1 -22.41 51.95 -22.90
C MET A 1 -23.69 52.08 -22.06
N THR A 2 -24.48 51.02 -21.91
CA THR A 2 -25.80 51.12 -21.25
C THR A 2 -25.63 51.14 -19.73
N LYS A 3 -26.56 51.76 -19.00
CA LYS A 3 -26.55 51.81 -17.52
C LYS A 3 -26.42 50.40 -16.87
N ARG A 4 -26.89 49.35 -17.58
CA ARG A 4 -26.72 47.94 -17.16
C ARG A 4 -25.28 47.45 -17.24
N SER A 5 -24.52 47.83 -18.27
CA SER A 5 -23.11 47.44 -18.41
C SER A 5 -22.21 48.07 -17.34
N ILE A 6 -22.55 49.28 -16.89
CA ILE A 6 -21.81 49.97 -15.82
C ILE A 6 -22.08 49.32 -14.45
N ALA A 7 -23.32 48.91 -14.19
CA ALA A 7 -23.68 48.22 -12.96
C ALA A 7 -22.97 46.86 -12.82
N ILE A 8 -22.93 46.07 -13.90
CA ILE A 8 -22.24 44.76 -13.92
C ILE A 8 -20.74 44.94 -13.67
N PHE A 9 -20.13 45.95 -14.29
CA PHE A 9 -18.70 46.23 -14.13
C PHE A 9 -18.35 46.64 -12.69
N LEU A 10 -19.19 47.47 -12.06
CA LEU A 10 -19.01 47.88 -10.66
C LEU A 10 -19.15 46.71 -9.68
N THR A 11 -20.11 45.81 -9.88
CA THR A 11 -20.23 44.60 -9.05
C THR A 11 -19.01 43.68 -9.18
N LEU A 12 -18.42 43.59 -10.37
CA LEU A 12 -17.23 42.76 -10.63
C LEU A 12 -15.99 43.33 -9.92
N ILE A 13 -15.82 44.67 -9.92
CA ILE A 13 -14.74 45.34 -9.19
C ILE A 13 -14.87 45.13 -7.68
N VAL A 14 -16.08 45.28 -7.12
CA VAL A 14 -16.30 45.08 -5.68
C VAL A 14 -16.01 43.63 -5.27
N ALA A 15 -16.39 42.65 -6.09
CA ALA A 15 -16.07 41.24 -5.87
C ALA A 15 -14.55 40.97 -5.91
N LEU A 16 -13.83 41.58 -6.85
CA LEU A 16 -12.37 41.43 -6.94
C LEU A 16 -11.64 42.05 -5.74
N ILE A 17 -12.09 43.21 -5.26
CA ILE A 17 -11.50 43.87 -4.08
C ILE A 17 -11.75 43.05 -2.80
N THR A 18 -12.92 42.42 -2.67
CA THR A 18 -13.23 41.56 -1.52
C THR A 18 -12.40 40.28 -1.51
N ILE A 19 -12.17 39.67 -2.69
CA ILE A 19 -11.29 38.51 -2.83
C ILE A 19 -9.83 38.87 -2.51
N ALA A 20 -9.33 40.02 -3.00
CA ALA A 20 -7.98 40.48 -2.72
C ALA A 20 -7.73 40.69 -1.21
N LYS A 21 -8.68 41.33 -0.51
CA LYS A 21 -8.61 41.52 0.95
C LYS A 21 -8.68 40.22 1.73
N TYR A 22 -9.42 39.22 1.24
CA TYR A 22 -9.48 37.90 1.87
C TYR A 22 -8.14 37.15 1.76
N ILE A 23 -7.44 37.28 0.62
CA ILE A 23 -6.13 36.67 0.43
C ILE A 23 -5.06 37.35 1.32
N GLU A 24 -5.09 38.69 1.41
CA GLU A 24 -4.18 39.46 2.26
C GLU A 24 -4.40 39.20 3.76
N SER A 25 -5.63 38.87 4.17
CA SER A 25 -5.95 38.47 5.54
C SER A 25 -5.46 37.07 5.92
N ASN A 26 -5.15 36.21 4.94
CA ASN A 26 -4.78 34.81 5.16
C ASN A 26 -3.33 34.49 4.77
N SER A 27 -2.52 35.50 4.41
CA SER A 27 -1.08 35.29 4.24
C SER A 27 -0.44 35.11 5.62
N ILE A 28 0.00 33.89 5.90
CA ILE A 28 0.78 33.53 7.08
C ILE A 28 2.11 34.29 7.03
N ASP A 29 2.41 35.02 8.09
CA ASP A 29 3.66 35.74 8.30
C ASP A 29 4.81 34.72 8.43
N THR A 30 5.64 34.58 7.39
CA THR A 30 6.76 33.63 7.35
C THR A 30 8.04 34.18 7.97
N SER A 31 7.96 35.22 8.82
CA SER A 31 9.15 35.88 9.38
C SER A 31 9.71 35.25 10.67
N GLU A 32 9.12 34.17 11.21
CA GLU A 32 9.68 33.43 12.35
C GLU A 32 9.98 31.94 12.03
N LEU A 33 10.99 31.69 11.19
CA LEU A 33 11.70 30.42 11.15
C LEU A 33 13.21 30.69 11.28
N ASN A 34 13.63 31.17 12.45
CA ASN A 34 15.02 31.07 12.85
C ASN A 34 15.28 29.64 13.35
N PRO A 35 16.24 28.88 12.77
CA PRO A 35 16.66 27.63 13.37
C PRO A 35 17.30 27.89 14.73
N LEU A 36 16.82 27.18 15.75
CA LEU A 36 17.48 27.12 17.06
C LEU A 36 18.93 26.63 16.86
N PRO A 37 19.92 27.25 17.51
CA PRO A 37 21.28 26.73 17.50
C PRO A 37 21.28 25.35 18.17
N ILE A 38 21.80 24.36 17.45
CA ILE A 38 22.04 23.02 17.98
C ILE A 38 23.01 23.17 19.15
N GLN A 39 22.52 23.00 20.38
CA GLN A 39 23.37 22.79 21.54
C GLN A 39 24.01 21.42 21.41
N ASP A 40 25.29 21.42 21.06
CA ASP A 40 26.14 20.25 21.03
C ASP A 40 26.35 19.76 22.48
N LYS A 41 25.43 18.91 22.97
CA LYS A 41 25.68 18.12 24.17
C LYS A 41 26.66 17.01 23.78
N GLY A 42 27.95 17.36 23.82
CA GLY A 42 29.05 16.43 23.65
C GLY A 42 28.91 15.24 24.59
N ASN A 43 28.42 14.13 24.06
CA ASN A 43 28.47 12.84 24.72
C ASN A 43 29.89 12.30 24.52
N ASN A 44 30.82 12.72 25.40
CA ASN A 44 32.19 12.22 25.46
C ASN A 44 32.19 10.77 25.99
N GLN A 45 31.55 9.85 25.28
CA GLN A 45 31.86 8.44 25.42
C GLN A 45 33.16 8.19 24.67
N SER A 46 34.18 7.77 25.43
CA SER A 46 35.49 7.45 24.89
C SER A 46 35.34 6.37 23.81
N LEU A 47 36.04 6.51 22.69
CA LEU A 47 36.04 5.52 21.61
C LEU A 47 36.37 4.11 22.13
N LEU A 48 37.13 4.03 23.23
CA LEU A 48 37.42 2.80 23.97
C LEU A 48 36.21 2.21 24.71
N GLU A 49 35.31 3.04 25.26
CA GLU A 49 34.08 2.58 25.92
C GLU A 49 33.08 2.04 24.90
N THR A 50 32.97 2.69 23.74
CA THR A 50 32.17 2.18 22.62
C THR A 50 32.71 0.84 22.11
N VAL A 51 34.04 0.73 21.96
CA VAL A 51 34.67 -0.53 21.56
C VAL A 51 34.49 -1.62 22.62
N ALA A 52 34.64 -1.30 23.92
CA ALA A 52 34.42 -2.24 25.02
C ALA A 52 32.96 -2.71 25.12
N PHE A 53 31.98 -1.82 24.88
CA PHE A 53 30.57 -2.16 24.82
C PHE A 53 30.25 -3.12 23.65
N HIS A 54 30.86 -2.90 22.48
CA HIS A 54 30.67 -3.79 21.33
C HIS A 54 31.41 -5.13 21.46
N THR A 55 32.55 -5.18 22.13
CA THR A 55 33.34 -6.41 22.33
C THR A 55 32.80 -7.29 23.46
N ASN A 56 32.25 -6.69 24.52
CA ASN A 56 31.69 -7.41 25.66
C ASN A 56 30.16 -7.56 25.62
N ARG A 57 29.52 -7.21 24.50
CA ARG A 57 28.09 -7.49 24.31
C ARG A 57 27.91 -9.01 24.46
N PRO A 58 27.15 -9.51 25.45
CA PRO A 58 26.79 -10.92 25.48
C PRO A 58 26.17 -11.22 24.12
N LYS A 59 26.75 -12.19 23.40
CA LYS A 59 26.17 -12.69 22.15
C LYS A 59 24.79 -13.20 22.53
N GLN A 60 23.76 -12.38 22.34
CA GLN A 60 22.40 -12.87 22.31
C GLN A 60 22.44 -13.96 21.26
N SER A 61 22.22 -15.20 21.69
CA SER A 61 21.82 -16.32 20.85
C SER A 61 20.65 -15.80 20.03
N SER A 62 20.97 -15.30 18.84
CA SER A 62 19.95 -14.79 17.93
C SER A 62 19.10 -16.01 17.60
N PRO A 63 17.77 -15.95 17.73
CA PRO A 63 16.93 -17.08 17.42
C PRO A 63 17.31 -17.61 16.03
N ASN A 64 17.54 -18.92 15.92
CA ASN A 64 17.97 -19.54 14.68
C ASN A 64 16.88 -19.34 13.62
N SER A 65 17.04 -18.32 12.77
CA SER A 65 16.11 -18.02 11.69
C SER A 65 16.43 -18.88 10.47
N ILE A 66 15.54 -19.81 10.14
CA ILE A 66 15.66 -20.58 8.90
C ILE A 66 14.84 -19.87 7.81
N ARG A 67 15.48 -19.60 6.66
CA ARG A 67 14.78 -19.20 5.43
C ARG A 67 14.71 -20.41 4.50
N SER A 68 13.55 -21.04 4.42
CA SER A 68 13.24 -21.98 3.35
C SER A 68 12.46 -21.27 2.25
N GLY A 69 12.53 -21.77 1.01
CA GLY A 69 11.51 -21.44 0.01
C GLY A 69 10.14 -21.83 0.57
N ALA A 70 9.06 -21.22 0.07
CA ALA A 70 7.73 -21.76 0.37
C ALA A 70 7.71 -23.27 0.08
N ASP A 71 6.94 -24.03 0.86
CA ASP A 71 6.79 -25.49 0.73
C ASP A 71 6.03 -25.90 -0.56
N SER A 72 6.21 -25.15 -1.64
CA SER A 72 5.55 -25.31 -2.92
C SER A 72 6.28 -26.28 -3.83
N ASP A 73 5.48 -27.21 -4.34
CA ASP A 73 5.88 -28.40 -5.05
C ASP A 73 6.34 -28.14 -6.49
N LYS A 74 7.03 -29.16 -7.02
CA LYS A 74 7.79 -29.27 -8.28
C LYS A 74 6.92 -29.22 -9.55
N SER A 75 6.08 -28.20 -9.67
CA SER A 75 5.24 -28.00 -10.85
C SER A 75 6.15 -27.70 -12.04
N LYS A 76 6.24 -28.63 -13.01
CA LYS A 76 7.05 -28.45 -14.23
C LYS A 76 6.34 -27.46 -15.16
N CYS A 77 6.45 -26.17 -14.86
CA CYS A 77 6.11 -25.14 -15.81
C CYS A 77 6.98 -25.31 -17.06
N SER A 78 6.38 -25.17 -18.23
CA SER A 78 7.15 -25.15 -19.47
C SER A 78 8.08 -23.92 -19.51
N MET A 79 9.11 -23.97 -20.36
CA MET A 79 10.04 -22.85 -20.55
C MET A 79 9.32 -21.57 -21.02
N VAL A 80 8.17 -21.72 -21.70
CA VAL A 80 7.28 -20.63 -22.09
C VAL A 80 5.95 -20.84 -21.35
N PRO A 81 5.81 -20.30 -20.12
CA PRO A 81 4.65 -20.53 -19.27
C PRO A 81 3.33 -20.19 -19.96
N LYS A 82 2.31 -21.02 -19.73
CA LYS A 82 0.93 -20.82 -20.23
C LYS A 82 -0.05 -20.68 -19.07
N VAL A 83 -1.17 -19.98 -19.30
CA VAL A 83 -2.22 -19.80 -18.29
C VAL A 83 -2.86 -21.12 -17.86
N THR A 84 -2.90 -22.10 -18.77
CA THR A 84 -3.44 -23.45 -18.52
C THR A 84 -2.51 -24.35 -17.71
N GLU A 85 -1.23 -24.01 -17.62
CA GLU A 85 -0.26 -24.74 -16.80
C GLU A 85 -0.30 -24.17 -15.38
N LEU A 86 -0.48 -25.03 -14.38
CA LEU A 86 -0.73 -24.59 -13.00
C LEU A 86 0.43 -24.97 -12.08
N VAL A 87 0.72 -24.07 -11.14
CA VAL A 87 1.59 -24.28 -9.99
C VAL A 87 0.72 -24.58 -8.78
N THR A 88 1.11 -25.59 -8.00
CA THR A 88 0.49 -25.90 -6.71
C THR A 88 1.47 -25.59 -5.58
N THR A 89 1.04 -24.74 -4.65
CA THR A 89 1.87 -24.17 -3.59
C THR A 89 1.23 -24.38 -2.23
N LYS A 90 1.97 -24.99 -1.30
CA LYS A 90 1.59 -24.99 0.12
C LYS A 90 2.02 -23.66 0.74
N PHE A 91 1.08 -22.91 1.28
CA PHE A 91 1.31 -21.59 1.86
C PHE A 91 0.52 -21.42 3.15
N ALA A 92 1.20 -21.33 4.30
CA ALA A 92 0.56 -21.12 5.60
C ALA A 92 -0.58 -22.13 5.91
N GLY A 93 -0.39 -23.40 5.54
CA GLY A 93 -1.41 -24.44 5.68
C GLY A 93 -2.51 -24.42 4.61
N TYR A 94 -2.43 -23.56 3.59
CA TYR A 94 -3.33 -23.56 2.44
C TYR A 94 -2.69 -24.23 1.22
N ILE A 95 -3.53 -24.82 0.36
CA ILE A 95 -3.17 -25.21 -0.99
C ILE A 95 -3.60 -24.09 -1.94
N LEU A 96 -2.61 -23.46 -2.55
CA LEU A 96 -2.80 -22.44 -3.57
C LEU A 96 -2.54 -23.02 -4.96
N LYS A 97 -3.41 -22.74 -5.92
CA LYS A 97 -3.30 -23.18 -7.31
C LYS A 97 -3.46 -21.99 -8.24
N TYR A 98 -2.42 -21.69 -9.01
CA TYR A 98 -2.40 -20.52 -9.89
C TYR A 98 -1.58 -20.80 -11.15
N PRO A 99 -1.76 -20.01 -12.22
CA PRO A 99 -1.02 -20.23 -13.46
C PRO A 99 0.49 -20.06 -13.35
N CYS A 100 1.25 -20.84 -14.12
CA CYS A 100 2.69 -20.72 -14.26
C CYS A 100 3.12 -19.33 -14.76
N THR A 101 2.25 -18.63 -15.50
CA THR A 101 2.49 -17.26 -15.97
C THR A 101 2.54 -16.24 -14.84
N ALA A 102 2.06 -16.59 -13.63
CA ALA A 102 2.14 -15.72 -12.47
C ALA A 102 3.58 -15.48 -12.01
N GLY A 103 4.54 -16.37 -12.32
CA GLY A 103 5.92 -16.23 -11.86
C GLY A 103 6.02 -16.09 -10.34
N SER A 104 6.02 -17.21 -9.61
CA SER A 104 5.96 -17.17 -8.15
C SER A 104 7.33 -17.30 -7.47
N LYS A 105 7.52 -16.58 -6.36
CA LYS A 105 8.64 -16.78 -5.44
C LYS A 105 8.12 -16.79 -4.01
N GLY A 106 8.43 -17.82 -3.24
CA GLY A 106 7.98 -17.94 -1.86
C GLY A 106 9.13 -18.00 -0.86
N SER A 107 8.87 -17.57 0.38
CA SER A 107 9.80 -17.69 1.50
C SER A 107 9.06 -17.91 2.82
N ILE A 108 9.66 -18.69 3.71
CA ILE A 108 9.20 -18.88 5.08
C ILE A 108 10.31 -18.44 6.02
N ARG A 109 9.98 -17.61 7.01
CA ARG A 109 10.86 -17.28 8.13
C ARG A 109 10.30 -17.98 9.37
N ILE A 110 11.10 -18.87 9.96
CA ILE A 110 10.76 -19.56 11.20
C ILE A 110 11.73 -19.11 12.28
N GLU A 111 11.21 -18.61 13.40
CA GLU A 111 11.99 -18.31 14.60
C GLU A 111 11.78 -19.42 15.62
N LYS A 112 12.87 -19.94 16.17
CA LYS A 112 12.84 -21.02 17.16
C LYS A 112 13.45 -20.59 18.48
N SER A 113 12.93 -21.15 19.58
CA SER A 113 13.53 -21.05 20.91
C SER A 113 14.85 -21.84 20.97
N GLU A 114 15.61 -21.66 22.04
CA GLU A 114 16.83 -22.44 22.30
C GLU A 114 16.56 -23.96 22.38
N ASN A 115 15.35 -24.33 22.80
CA ASN A 115 14.91 -25.74 22.89
C ASN A 115 14.36 -26.28 21.55
N GLY A 116 14.38 -25.48 20.48
CA GLY A 116 13.92 -25.88 19.14
C GLY A 116 12.42 -25.73 18.89
N GLU A 117 11.65 -25.20 19.85
CA GLU A 117 10.22 -24.91 19.68
C GLU A 117 10.02 -23.73 18.73
N ILE A 118 8.96 -23.76 17.92
CA ILE A 118 8.64 -22.67 16.98
C ILE A 118 7.97 -21.53 17.74
N LEU A 119 8.60 -20.36 17.72
CA LEU A 119 8.11 -19.13 18.35
C LEU A 119 7.27 -18.30 17.38
N SER A 120 7.71 -18.20 16.13
CA SER A 120 7.01 -17.46 15.08
C SER A 120 7.25 -18.10 13.71
N GLU A 121 6.24 -17.98 12.84
CA GLU A 121 6.32 -18.34 11.43
C GLU A 121 5.76 -17.21 10.58
N GLU A 122 6.50 -16.79 9.56
CA GLU A 122 6.07 -15.79 8.60
C GLU A 122 6.24 -16.31 7.19
N TYR A 123 5.12 -16.45 6.49
CA TYR A 123 5.03 -16.90 5.11
C TYR A 123 4.89 -15.67 4.21
N THR A 124 5.69 -15.62 3.14
CA THR A 124 5.57 -14.61 2.08
C THR A 124 5.57 -15.29 0.71
N LEU A 125 4.62 -14.95 -0.14
CA LEU A 125 4.54 -15.43 -1.52
C LEU A 125 4.35 -14.24 -2.46
N TYR A 126 5.27 -14.10 -3.40
CA TYR A 126 5.24 -13.10 -4.46
C TYR A 126 4.62 -13.72 -5.71
N LEU A 127 3.67 -13.03 -6.33
CA LEU A 127 2.97 -13.41 -7.55
C LEU A 127 2.90 -12.20 -8.49
N GLY A 128 3.35 -12.36 -9.73
CA GLY A 128 3.11 -11.38 -10.80
C GLY A 128 1.73 -11.58 -11.43
N VAL A 129 0.98 -10.49 -11.61
CA VAL A 129 -0.31 -10.50 -12.30
C VAL A 129 -0.34 -9.36 -13.32
N GLN A 130 -1.24 -9.47 -14.32
CA GLN A 130 -1.41 -8.45 -15.35
C GLN A 130 -2.88 -8.18 -15.58
N LEU A 131 -3.28 -6.91 -15.46
CA LEU A 131 -4.63 -6.46 -15.75
C LEU A 131 -4.67 -5.89 -17.16
N GLY A 132 -5.36 -6.57 -18.07
CA GLY A 132 -5.52 -6.10 -19.45
C GLY A 132 -6.74 -5.22 -19.66
N ALA A 133 -6.75 -4.46 -20.75
CA ALA A 133 -7.88 -3.60 -21.16
C ALA A 133 -9.24 -4.32 -21.19
N ASN A 134 -9.26 -5.61 -21.56
CA ASN A 134 -10.49 -6.41 -21.66
C ASN A 134 -10.98 -6.95 -20.31
N LYS A 135 -10.17 -6.85 -19.23
CA LYS A 135 -10.54 -7.15 -17.83
C LYS A 135 -11.10 -8.56 -17.55
N ASN A 136 -10.99 -9.49 -18.49
CA ASN A 136 -11.55 -10.85 -18.35
C ASN A 136 -10.68 -11.80 -17.52
N SER A 137 -9.42 -11.45 -17.27
CA SER A 137 -8.45 -12.25 -16.50
C SER A 137 -7.36 -11.32 -15.97
N ILE A 138 -6.80 -11.68 -14.81
CA ILE A 138 -5.61 -11.03 -14.23
C ILE A 138 -4.32 -11.80 -14.54
N TRP A 139 -4.42 -12.92 -15.25
CA TRP A 139 -3.30 -13.78 -15.60
C TRP A 139 -2.77 -13.39 -16.97
N ASN A 140 -1.45 -13.23 -17.04
CA ASN A 140 -0.74 -12.94 -18.29
C ASN A 140 -0.90 -14.12 -19.24
N ASP A 141 -1.64 -13.93 -20.34
CA ASP A 141 -1.58 -14.80 -21.50
C ASP A 141 -0.68 -14.16 -22.57
N ARG A 142 0.57 -14.60 -22.63
CA ARG A 142 1.58 -14.09 -23.57
C ARG A 142 1.19 -14.30 -25.04
N THR A 143 0.14 -15.07 -25.33
CA THR A 143 -0.39 -15.24 -26.69
C THR A 143 -1.32 -14.10 -27.12
N ILE A 144 -1.78 -13.27 -26.19
CA ILE A 144 -2.64 -12.12 -26.45
C ILE A 144 -1.77 -10.86 -26.39
N VAL A 145 -1.31 -10.40 -27.56
CA VAL A 145 -0.61 -9.12 -27.70
C VAL A 145 -1.67 -8.01 -27.73
N ASN A 146 -1.88 -7.38 -26.58
CA ASN A 146 -2.52 -6.08 -26.47
C ASN A 146 -1.52 -5.14 -25.80
N ASP A 147 -1.40 -3.90 -26.27
CA ASP A 147 -0.40 -2.97 -25.74
C ASP A 147 -0.82 -2.33 -24.39
N ASP A 148 -2.05 -2.57 -23.94
CA ASP A 148 -2.66 -1.96 -22.75
C ASP A 148 -2.77 -2.94 -21.57
N TYR A 149 -1.64 -3.39 -21.03
CA TYR A 149 -1.59 -4.16 -19.77
C TYR A 149 -0.86 -3.41 -18.66
N GLU A 150 -1.46 -3.39 -17.48
CA GLU A 150 -0.76 -3.00 -16.25
C GLU A 150 -0.28 -4.24 -15.49
N SER A 151 1.00 -4.28 -15.13
CA SER A 151 1.57 -5.39 -14.37
C SER A 151 1.67 -5.04 -12.88
N PHE A 152 1.23 -5.96 -12.02
CA PHE A 152 1.31 -5.80 -10.57
C PHE A 152 2.13 -6.92 -9.94
N LEU A 153 2.91 -6.57 -8.92
CA LEU A 153 3.49 -7.53 -8.00
C LEU A 153 2.59 -7.67 -6.77
N ILE A 154 1.93 -8.82 -6.68
CA ILE A 154 1.11 -9.20 -5.53
C ILE A 154 1.98 -9.90 -4.50
N ILE A 155 1.87 -9.48 -3.24
CA ILE A 155 2.57 -10.10 -2.11
C ILE A 155 1.52 -10.65 -1.15
N LEU A 156 1.47 -11.96 -1.01
CA LEU A 156 0.69 -12.64 0.01
C LEU A 156 1.55 -12.82 1.26
N LYS A 157 1.00 -12.47 2.43
CA LYS A 157 1.66 -12.67 3.72
C LYS A 157 0.73 -13.36 4.70
N SER A 158 1.28 -14.28 5.48
CA SER A 158 0.58 -14.92 6.59
C SER A 158 1.53 -15.20 7.74
N ASN A 159 1.02 -15.08 8.96
CA ASN A 159 1.68 -15.54 10.18
C ASN A 159 0.83 -16.60 10.91
N THR A 160 -0.01 -17.32 10.15
CA THR A 160 -0.94 -18.38 10.58
C THR A 160 -1.97 -17.99 11.65
N LYS A 161 -1.96 -16.75 12.12
CA LYS A 161 -2.91 -16.19 13.07
C LYS A 161 -3.90 -15.29 12.32
N PRO A 162 -5.19 -15.30 12.69
CA PRO A 162 -6.13 -14.31 12.21
C PRO A 162 -5.59 -12.91 12.45
N LYS A 163 -5.56 -12.08 11.39
CA LYS A 163 -5.22 -10.66 11.52
C LYS A 163 -6.52 -9.87 11.65
N SER A 164 -6.81 -9.40 12.86
CA SER A 164 -7.53 -8.15 13.01
C SER A 164 -6.51 -7.04 12.83
N LEU A 165 -6.57 -6.28 11.74
CA LEU A 165 -5.71 -5.10 11.65
C LEU A 165 -6.19 -4.07 12.68
N PRO A 166 -5.33 -3.60 13.60
CA PRO A 166 -5.67 -2.53 14.54
C PRO A 166 -5.81 -1.15 13.87
N ILE A 167 -5.49 -1.03 12.57
CA ILE A 167 -5.50 0.25 11.84
C ILE A 167 -6.86 0.97 11.97
N PHE A 168 -7.97 0.23 12.11
CA PHE A 168 -9.30 0.82 12.20
C PHE A 168 -9.73 1.19 13.62
N GLU A 169 -9.14 0.60 14.66
CA GLU A 169 -9.50 0.90 16.05
C GLU A 169 -8.89 2.24 16.52
N GLU A 170 -7.81 2.69 15.87
CA GLU A 170 -7.10 3.95 16.18
C GLU A 170 -7.18 4.99 15.05
N LEU A 171 -8.07 4.79 14.07
CA LEU A 171 -8.11 5.65 12.89
C LEU A 171 -8.36 7.12 13.27
N ASP A 172 -9.33 7.36 14.16
CA ASP A 172 -9.75 8.71 14.56
C ASP A 172 -8.73 9.41 15.50
N SER A 173 -7.81 8.67 16.12
CA SER A 173 -6.78 9.25 17.00
C SER A 173 -5.50 9.61 16.25
N VAL A 174 -5.22 8.93 15.14
CA VAL A 174 -3.97 9.10 14.37
C VAL A 174 -4.20 9.85 13.05
N TYR A 175 -5.40 9.77 12.48
CA TYR A 175 -5.73 10.31 11.18
C TYR A 175 -6.86 11.35 11.25
N SER A 176 -6.77 12.34 10.38
CA SER A 176 -7.84 13.31 10.14
C SER A 176 -8.48 13.04 8.79
N ILE A 177 -9.82 13.16 8.72
CA ILE A 177 -10.57 13.00 7.47
C ILE A 177 -10.22 14.16 6.53
N TYR A 178 -9.80 13.82 5.31
CA TYR A 178 -9.62 14.78 4.23
C TYR A 178 -10.89 14.90 3.38
N LYS A 179 -11.40 13.76 2.90
CA LYS A 179 -12.54 13.69 1.98
C LYS A 179 -13.33 12.41 2.19
N LYS A 180 -14.65 12.50 2.12
CA LYS A 180 -15.55 11.34 2.08
C LYS A 180 -16.26 11.31 0.75
N ASP A 181 -15.98 10.31 -0.08
CA ASP A 181 -16.72 10.10 -1.32
C ASP A 181 -17.80 9.03 -1.11
N THR A 182 -19.00 9.50 -0.80
CA THR A 182 -20.15 8.62 -0.63
C THR A 182 -20.53 7.84 -1.89
N SER A 183 -20.15 8.28 -3.09
CA SER A 183 -20.52 7.62 -4.35
C SER A 183 -19.64 6.40 -4.63
N SER A 184 -18.32 6.58 -4.59
CA SER A 184 -17.34 5.49 -4.75
C SER A 184 -17.23 4.63 -3.49
N GLY A 185 -17.53 5.20 -2.31
CA GLY A 185 -17.27 4.60 -1.01
C GLY A 185 -15.80 4.70 -0.60
N LEU A 186 -15.02 5.57 -1.24
CA LEU A 186 -13.63 5.86 -0.89
C LEU A 186 -13.57 7.04 0.07
N ASP A 187 -13.14 6.77 1.30
CA ASP A 187 -12.87 7.80 2.29
C ASP A 187 -11.35 8.01 2.39
N ILE A 188 -10.92 9.27 2.35
CA ILE A 188 -9.51 9.68 2.31
C ILE A 188 -9.17 10.41 3.61
N TYR A 189 -8.03 10.03 4.17
CA TYR A 189 -7.51 10.51 5.44
C TYR A 189 -6.04 10.88 5.29
N PHE A 190 -5.55 11.78 6.12
CA PHE A 190 -4.11 12.03 6.27
C PHE A 190 -3.69 11.84 7.72
N LYS A 191 -2.44 11.40 7.92
CA LYS A 191 -1.88 11.20 9.26
C LYS A 191 -1.64 12.56 9.90
N THR A 192 -2.21 12.81 11.08
CA THR A 192 -2.12 14.11 11.76
C THR A 192 -0.66 14.51 12.06
N SER A 193 0.20 13.53 12.37
CA SER A 193 1.63 13.77 12.62
C SER A 193 2.46 13.96 11.35
N ASN A 194 1.93 13.60 10.17
CA ASN A 194 2.61 13.74 8.89
C ASN A 194 1.57 13.78 7.76
N PRO A 195 1.11 14.97 7.34
CA PRO A 195 0.10 15.12 6.29
C PRO A 195 0.48 14.53 4.93
N ARG A 196 1.77 14.22 4.70
CA ARG A 196 2.23 13.52 3.48
C ARG A 196 1.92 12.02 3.49
N SER A 197 1.56 11.45 4.64
CA SER A 197 1.10 10.07 4.74
C SER A 197 -0.43 10.05 4.64
N VAL A 198 -0.92 9.54 3.52
CA VAL A 198 -2.34 9.56 3.15
C VAL A 198 -2.87 8.13 3.12
N LEU A 199 -4.11 7.94 3.56
CA LEU A 199 -4.79 6.67 3.62
C LEU A 199 -6.15 6.79 2.94
N GLY A 200 -6.38 6.02 1.88
CA GLY A 200 -7.69 5.80 1.29
C GLY A 200 -8.28 4.47 1.78
N ILE A 201 -9.56 4.44 2.14
CA ILE A 201 -10.27 3.23 2.57
C ILE A 201 -11.59 3.06 1.81
N LEU A 202 -11.91 1.83 1.44
CA LEU A 202 -13.22 1.48 0.89
C LEU A 202 -14.21 1.25 2.04
N SER A 203 -14.82 2.31 2.56
CA SER A 203 -15.63 2.25 3.80
C SER A 203 -16.88 1.38 3.70
N LYS A 204 -17.39 1.16 2.48
CA LYS A 204 -18.56 0.33 2.19
C LYS A 204 -18.26 -1.13 1.89
N ILE A 205 -16.98 -1.51 1.78
CA ILE A 205 -16.56 -2.88 1.43
C ILE A 205 -15.84 -3.48 2.62
N LYS A 206 -16.17 -4.72 2.95
CA LYS A 206 -15.47 -5.52 3.96
C LYS A 206 -14.76 -6.69 3.31
N ASP A 207 -13.51 -6.89 3.69
CA ASP A 207 -12.68 -8.02 3.27
C ASP A 207 -12.98 -9.26 4.13
N SER A 208 -12.20 -10.33 3.93
CA SER A 208 -12.44 -11.62 4.59
C SER A 208 -12.20 -11.62 6.11
N SER A 209 -11.61 -10.57 6.68
CA SER A 209 -11.51 -10.41 8.14
C SER A 209 -12.38 -9.29 8.70
N GLY A 210 -13.30 -8.74 7.88
CA GLY A 210 -14.21 -7.68 8.30
C GLY A 210 -13.59 -6.28 8.27
N ASN A 211 -12.40 -6.13 7.68
CA ASN A 211 -11.69 -4.88 7.56
C ASN A 211 -12.01 -4.19 6.22
N SER A 212 -11.82 -2.87 6.15
CA SER A 212 -11.98 -2.16 4.89
C SER A 212 -10.70 -2.29 4.05
N PRO A 213 -10.78 -2.65 2.76
CA PRO A 213 -9.63 -2.54 1.86
C PRO A 213 -9.08 -1.12 1.86
N SER A 214 -7.76 -0.98 1.79
CA SER A 214 -7.11 0.32 1.91
C SER A 214 -5.97 0.52 0.92
N VAL A 215 -5.62 1.78 0.70
CA VAL A 215 -4.40 2.21 0.03
C VAL A 215 -3.70 3.25 0.89
N SER A 216 -2.43 3.01 1.19
CA SER A 216 -1.57 3.96 1.88
C SER A 216 -0.60 4.56 0.88
N CYS A 217 -0.57 5.88 0.77
CA CYS A 217 0.31 6.61 -0.14
C CYS A 217 1.19 7.58 0.64
N TYR A 218 2.42 7.73 0.18
CA TYR A 218 3.31 8.81 0.60
C TYR A 218 3.43 9.83 -0.52
N LEU A 219 3.07 11.09 -0.22
CA LEU A 219 3.13 12.20 -1.17
C LEU A 219 4.56 12.74 -1.26
N ASP A 220 5.03 13.01 -2.48
CA ASP A 220 6.23 13.79 -2.68
C ASP A 220 6.01 15.25 -2.28
N ALA A 221 7.09 16.03 -2.15
CA ALA A 221 7.03 17.37 -1.59
C ALA A 221 6.13 18.35 -2.35
N GLU A 222 5.90 18.08 -3.64
CA GLU A 222 5.13 18.93 -4.56
C GLU A 222 3.74 18.37 -4.87
N ASP A 223 3.40 17.16 -4.39
CA ASP A 223 2.12 16.52 -4.70
C ASP A 223 1.06 16.89 -3.66
N GLU A 224 -0.14 17.19 -4.14
CA GLU A 224 -1.32 17.36 -3.28
C GLU A 224 -2.06 16.03 -3.08
N ILE A 225 -2.94 15.96 -2.07
CA ILE A 225 -3.78 14.75 -1.87
C ILE A 225 -4.71 14.57 -3.07
N ASP A 226 -5.31 15.66 -3.55
CA ASP A 226 -6.22 15.62 -4.70
C ASP A 226 -5.52 15.16 -5.98
N ASP A 227 -4.22 15.38 -6.12
CA ASP A 227 -3.44 14.89 -7.25
C ASP A 227 -3.41 13.35 -7.29
N VAL A 228 -3.06 12.72 -6.17
CA VAL A 228 -2.96 11.24 -6.09
C VAL A 228 -4.34 10.56 -6.17
N PHE A 229 -5.38 11.25 -5.68
CA PHE A 229 -6.76 10.75 -5.68
C PHE A 229 -7.63 11.50 -6.70
N SER A 230 -7.16 11.62 -7.93
CA SER A 230 -7.95 12.15 -9.06
C SER A 230 -7.82 11.32 -10.34
N ASN A 231 -8.86 11.41 -11.16
CA ASN A 231 -8.89 10.90 -12.54
C ASN A 231 -8.13 11.79 -13.53
N LEU A 232 -7.73 12.99 -13.13
CA LEU A 232 -7.14 14.01 -13.99
C LEU A 232 -5.62 14.12 -13.83
N TYR A 233 -5.04 13.35 -12.92
CA TYR A 233 -3.62 13.36 -12.71
C TYR A 233 -2.89 12.87 -13.96
N ASN A 234 -1.90 13.65 -14.37
CA ASN A 234 -1.23 13.50 -15.64
C ASN A 234 -0.59 12.10 -15.73
N LEU A 235 -1.20 11.23 -16.55
CA LEU A 235 -1.01 9.78 -16.67
C LEU A 235 0.42 9.31 -16.98
N GLN A 236 1.37 10.22 -17.15
CA GLN A 236 2.65 9.90 -17.77
C GLN A 236 3.83 9.65 -16.82
N TYR A 237 3.90 10.18 -15.58
CA TYR A 237 5.23 10.17 -14.91
C TYR A 237 5.36 10.04 -13.39
N LYS A 238 4.29 9.83 -12.60
CA LYS A 238 4.47 9.70 -11.14
C LYS A 238 3.89 8.37 -10.63
N TYR A 239 4.80 7.41 -10.42
CA TYR A 239 4.55 6.28 -9.53
C TYR A 239 4.38 6.87 -8.13
N ALA A 240 3.15 7.11 -7.70
CA ALA A 240 2.91 7.42 -6.31
C ALA A 240 3.44 6.27 -5.45
N SER A 241 4.10 6.57 -4.34
CA SER A 241 4.56 5.57 -3.38
C SER A 241 3.37 5.02 -2.60
N CYS A 242 2.51 4.28 -3.31
CA CYS A 242 1.28 3.70 -2.81
C CYS A 242 1.42 2.20 -2.56
N ASN A 243 0.72 1.74 -1.53
CA ASN A 243 0.57 0.34 -1.18
C ASN A 243 -0.90 0.05 -0.90
N ALA A 244 -1.50 -0.83 -1.71
CA ALA A 244 -2.86 -1.29 -1.51
C ALA A 244 -2.85 -2.58 -0.70
N HIS A 245 -3.80 -2.72 0.23
CA HIS A 245 -3.85 -3.83 1.16
C HIS A 245 -5.28 -4.29 1.44
N TRP A 246 -5.49 -5.61 1.50
CA TRP A 246 -6.70 -6.24 2.02
C TRP A 246 -6.46 -7.69 2.43
N MET A 247 -7.43 -8.31 3.12
CA MET A 247 -7.36 -9.69 3.56
C MET A 247 -8.11 -10.63 2.59
N LEU A 248 -7.41 -11.63 2.05
CA LEU A 248 -8.00 -12.68 1.20
C LEU A 248 -8.74 -13.73 2.03
N THR A 249 -8.18 -14.10 3.19
CA THR A 249 -8.77 -14.95 4.23
C THR A 249 -8.59 -14.26 5.58
N GLN A 250 -8.96 -14.89 6.70
CA GLN A 250 -8.72 -14.30 8.02
C GLN A 250 -7.22 -14.17 8.37
N ASP A 251 -6.35 -14.95 7.75
CA ASP A 251 -4.92 -15.09 8.07
C ASP A 251 -3.97 -14.86 6.87
N ILE A 252 -4.50 -14.62 5.66
CA ILE A 252 -3.73 -14.25 4.46
C ILE A 252 -4.06 -12.81 4.08
N SER A 253 -3.08 -11.92 4.26
CA SER A 253 -3.10 -10.56 3.72
C SER A 253 -2.53 -10.54 2.32
N LEU A 254 -3.11 -9.70 1.45
CA LEU A 254 -2.59 -9.32 0.15
C LEU A 254 -2.14 -7.86 0.21
N SER A 255 -0.93 -7.60 -0.30
CA SER A 255 -0.44 -6.24 -0.56
C SER A 255 0.07 -6.06 -1.98
N ILE A 256 -0.15 -4.88 -2.55
CA ILE A 256 0.35 -4.48 -3.87
C ILE A 256 1.20 -3.24 -3.68
N HIS A 257 2.45 -3.32 -4.10
CA HIS A 257 3.40 -2.21 -3.96
C HIS A 257 3.59 -1.48 -5.28
N SER A 258 3.73 -0.15 -5.22
CA SER A 258 4.25 0.69 -6.30
C SER A 258 3.50 0.54 -7.63
N PHE A 259 2.23 0.93 -7.63
CA PHE A 259 1.38 1.01 -8.82
C PHE A 259 1.09 2.48 -9.18
N LYS A 260 0.59 2.72 -10.40
CA LYS A 260 0.22 4.05 -10.89
C LYS A 260 -0.83 4.72 -9.99
N ALA A 261 -0.68 6.01 -9.74
CA ALA A 261 -1.58 6.78 -8.87
C ALA A 261 -3.08 6.64 -9.23
N GLU A 262 -3.40 6.45 -10.52
CA GLU A 262 -4.79 6.21 -10.97
C GLU A 262 -5.49 5.08 -10.20
N PHE A 263 -4.78 4.01 -9.85
CA PHE A 263 -5.36 2.89 -9.09
C PHE A 263 -5.53 3.19 -7.59
N ALA A 264 -4.92 4.27 -7.07
CA ALA A 264 -5.20 4.75 -5.73
C ALA A 264 -6.56 5.47 -5.69
N ASN A 265 -6.85 6.30 -6.71
CA ASN A 265 -8.17 6.88 -6.89
C ASN A 265 -9.23 5.81 -7.20
N ASP A 266 -8.90 4.88 -8.09
CA ASP A 266 -9.77 3.78 -8.50
C ASP A 266 -9.53 2.51 -7.67
N LEU A 267 -9.23 2.65 -6.37
CA LEU A 267 -8.96 1.52 -5.48
C LEU A 267 -10.09 0.48 -5.49
N ARG A 268 -11.35 0.94 -5.59
CA ARG A 268 -12.51 0.05 -5.68
C ARG A 268 -12.41 -0.85 -6.91
N PHE A 269 -12.08 -0.28 -8.06
CA PHE A 269 -11.90 -1.02 -9.30
C PHE A 269 -10.74 -2.03 -9.18
N LEU A 270 -9.61 -1.61 -8.61
CA LEU A 270 -8.46 -2.50 -8.37
C LEU A 270 -8.85 -3.69 -7.48
N TYR A 271 -9.57 -3.42 -6.39
CA TYR A 271 -10.07 -4.45 -5.48
C TYR A 271 -11.05 -5.40 -6.18
N GLU A 272 -12.07 -4.88 -6.86
CA GLU A 272 -13.11 -5.68 -7.52
C GLU A 272 -12.54 -6.51 -8.69
N SER A 273 -11.47 -6.05 -9.33
CA SER A 273 -10.79 -6.78 -10.41
C SER A 273 -9.87 -7.89 -9.91
N LEU A 274 -9.07 -7.61 -8.86
CA LEU A 274 -8.05 -8.55 -8.40
C LEU A 274 -8.58 -9.52 -7.33
N ASN A 275 -9.37 -9.05 -6.37
CA ASN A 275 -9.74 -9.85 -5.20
C ASN A 275 -10.52 -11.13 -5.56
N PRO A 276 -11.50 -11.15 -6.47
CA PRO A 276 -12.18 -12.39 -6.85
C PRO A 276 -11.23 -13.42 -7.47
N GLU A 277 -10.37 -13.01 -8.39
CA GLU A 277 -9.39 -13.90 -9.03
C GLU A 277 -8.33 -14.39 -8.03
N MET A 278 -7.86 -13.52 -7.14
CA MET A 278 -6.93 -13.90 -6.07
C MET A 278 -7.56 -14.82 -5.03
N LYS A 279 -8.88 -14.77 -4.82
CA LYS A 279 -9.57 -15.75 -3.97
C LYS A 279 -9.68 -17.11 -4.64
N LYS A 280 -9.85 -17.16 -5.97
CA LYS A 280 -9.94 -18.44 -6.73
C LYS A 280 -8.67 -19.29 -6.64
N ILE A 281 -7.51 -18.68 -6.37
CA ILE A 281 -6.27 -19.46 -6.23
C ILE A 281 -6.25 -20.30 -4.95
N ILE A 282 -7.07 -19.96 -3.94
CA ILE A 282 -7.13 -20.73 -2.70
C ILE A 282 -8.03 -21.94 -2.95
N GLU A 283 -7.43 -23.09 -3.22
CA GLU A 283 -8.15 -24.33 -3.55
C GLU A 283 -8.69 -25.00 -2.28
N SER A 284 -7.89 -25.02 -1.21
CA SER A 284 -8.29 -25.61 0.08
C SER A 284 -7.39 -25.17 1.24
N LYS A 285 -7.87 -25.41 2.47
CA LYS A 285 -7.05 -25.48 3.68
C LYS A 285 -7.18 -26.92 4.20
N PRO A 286 -6.17 -27.79 4.03
CA PRO A 286 -6.21 -29.13 4.61
C PRO A 286 -6.39 -29.00 6.13
N ASN A 287 -7.36 -29.75 6.66
CA ASN A 287 -7.66 -29.80 8.10
C ASN A 287 -6.49 -30.38 8.89
#